data_AF-A0AAJ7LRW9-F1
#
_entry.id   AF-A0AAJ7LRW9-F1
#
_cell.length_a   1.000
_cell.length_b   1.000
_cell.length_c   1.000
_cell.angle_alpha   90.00
_cell.angle_beta   90.00
_cell.angle_gamma   90.00
#
_symmetry.space_group_name_H-M   'P 1'
#
loop_
_entity.id
_entity.type
_entity.pdbx_description
1 polymer ?
#
loop_
_entity_poly.entity_id
_entity_poly.type
_entity_poly.pdbx_seq_one_letter_code
_entity_poly.pdbx_strand_id
1 'polypeptide(L)'
;MMSSVMTAVKSEGTTTTGATPQRAGVTAPQEKMLMTKATPVMKTIPVTNMEEIITRVAWKKGGWGRCGRVESKTTIHQTINLKDCTDDCQYHESGKYFWCHTEDGWDYCSSNPDHTYKDVTCRPNHKCGAYGQTYSWCYTTDNDDWDYCGLISTRECKCTPQHRTKRAPPRRQIERRGDQNGRQITFYNEGGQNNFAQSNRRLNDEARNLINQWDQQDLGTQGRTVITSDHLRIDLQGVITRGNQRYYNLQIQINVPRAGRSTTLSQIIVPFGTSAANMRWAFNYSLTNGVRVAGEFT
;
A
#
# COMPACT_ATOMS: atom_id res chain seq x y z
N MET A 1 -68.83 -11.16 2.82
CA MET A 1 -69.66 -10.90 4.02
C MET A 1 -68.98 -9.76 4.76
N MET A 2 -69.44 -8.52 4.56
CA MET A 2 -70.45 -7.84 5.39
C MET A 2 -69.93 -7.67 6.83
N SER A 3 -69.41 -6.52 7.28
CA SER A 3 -69.85 -5.10 7.19
C SER A 3 -70.94 -4.72 8.21
N SER A 4 -70.52 -3.98 9.23
CA SER A 4 -71.34 -3.03 10.03
C SER A 4 -70.46 -1.77 10.21
N VAL A 5 -70.78 -0.51 9.90
CA VAL A 5 -72.00 0.30 9.63
C VAL A 5 -72.16 1.38 10.71
N MET A 6 -71.93 2.64 10.28
CA MET A 6 -72.40 3.92 10.85
C MET A 6 -71.86 4.33 12.26
N THR A 7 -71.81 5.61 12.64
CA THR A 7 -72.38 6.85 12.06
C THR A 7 -71.43 8.06 12.26
N ALA A 8 -71.58 9.12 11.47
CA ALA A 8 -70.80 10.37 11.54
C ALA A 8 -71.60 11.55 12.13
N VAL A 9 -70.90 12.60 12.61
CA VAL A 9 -71.41 13.99 12.72
C VAL A 9 -70.28 14.96 12.33
N LYS A 10 -70.64 16.14 11.81
CA LYS A 10 -69.80 17.11 11.08
C LYS A 10 -70.23 18.56 11.42
N SER A 11 -69.28 19.45 11.74
CA SER A 11 -69.34 20.93 11.64
C SER A 11 -67.98 21.50 12.08
N GLU A 12 -67.24 22.36 11.37
CA GLU A 12 -67.51 23.68 10.75
C GLU A 12 -67.37 24.89 11.72
N GLY A 13 -66.39 25.78 11.42
CA GLY A 13 -66.29 27.18 11.90
C GLY A 13 -65.43 27.48 13.14
N THR A 14 -64.96 28.72 13.43
CA THR A 14 -64.73 29.93 12.58
C THR A 14 -63.68 30.88 13.24
N THR A 15 -63.00 31.69 12.41
CA THR A 15 -62.25 32.96 12.60
C THR A 15 -62.79 33.89 13.74
N THR A 16 -62.08 34.81 14.43
CA THR A 16 -61.20 35.90 13.92
C THR A 16 -60.47 36.75 15.02
N THR A 17 -59.32 37.38 14.64
CA THR A 17 -58.76 38.72 15.03
C THR A 17 -58.17 39.10 16.41
N GLY A 18 -56.96 39.70 16.34
CA GLY A 18 -56.52 40.91 17.08
C GLY A 18 -55.59 40.70 18.29
N ALA A 19 -54.62 41.57 18.64
CA ALA A 19 -53.94 42.66 17.93
C ALA A 19 -52.61 43.01 18.68
N THR A 20 -51.62 43.62 18.03
CA THR A 20 -50.29 43.98 18.63
C THR A 20 -50.36 45.25 19.50
N PRO A 21 -49.40 45.48 20.41
CA PRO A 21 -48.50 46.62 20.18
C PRO A 21 -47.01 46.39 20.54
N GLN A 22 -46.17 47.28 20.02
CA GLN A 22 -44.70 47.27 20.09
C GLN A 22 -44.14 47.86 21.40
N ARG A 23 -42.88 47.54 21.77
CA ARG A 23 -42.02 48.54 22.43
C ARG A 23 -40.50 48.33 22.25
N ALA A 24 -39.87 49.35 21.64
CA ALA A 24 -38.50 49.85 21.80
C ALA A 24 -37.37 48.88 22.22
N GLY A 25 -36.48 48.55 21.26
CA GLY A 25 -35.08 48.23 21.56
C GLY A 25 -34.25 49.51 21.66
N VAL A 26 -33.41 49.63 22.70
CA VAL A 26 -32.51 50.77 22.91
C VAL A 26 -31.12 50.44 22.35
N THR A 27 -30.65 51.26 21.42
CA THR A 27 -29.29 51.18 20.86
C THR A 27 -28.27 51.90 21.73
N ALA A 28 -27.15 51.24 22.01
CA ALA A 28 -25.92 51.81 22.58
C ALA A 28 -24.72 51.39 21.70
N PRO A 29 -23.57 52.10 21.75
CA PRO A 29 -22.81 52.42 20.53
C PRO A 29 -21.83 51.33 20.04
N GLN A 30 -21.49 51.42 18.75
CA GLN A 30 -20.41 50.63 18.15
C GLN A 30 -19.04 51.21 18.48
N GLU A 31 -18.18 50.39 19.09
CA GLU A 31 -16.76 50.69 19.25
C GLU A 31 -15.96 50.14 18.06
N LYS A 32 -15.20 51.01 17.38
CA LYS A 32 -14.37 50.61 16.23
C LYS A 32 -13.10 49.89 16.69
N MET A 33 -13.07 48.56 16.61
CA MET A 33 -11.79 47.83 16.63
C MET A 33 -11.06 48.01 15.28
N LEU A 34 -10.07 48.91 15.28
CA LEU A 34 -9.15 49.11 14.16
C LEU A 34 -8.19 47.92 14.07
N MET A 35 -8.39 47.03 13.09
CA MET A 35 -7.45 45.93 12.83
C MET A 35 -6.19 46.45 12.11
N THR A 36 -5.16 46.79 12.88
CA THR A 36 -3.82 47.09 12.34
C THR A 36 -3.22 45.80 11.77
N LYS A 37 -3.05 45.72 10.45
CA LYS A 37 -2.36 44.61 9.79
C LYS A 37 -0.88 44.61 10.16
N ALA A 38 -0.41 43.56 10.82
CA ALA A 38 1.02 43.32 10.99
C ALA A 38 1.61 42.72 9.71
N THR A 39 2.39 43.51 8.96
CA THR A 39 3.25 43.01 7.88
C THR A 39 4.47 42.30 8.47
N PRO A 40 4.83 41.09 8.02
CA PRO A 40 6.03 40.42 8.48
C PRO A 40 7.27 41.08 7.88
N VAL A 41 8.12 41.67 8.72
CA VAL A 41 9.43 42.19 8.31
C VAL A 41 10.38 41.01 8.13
N MET A 42 10.72 40.67 6.88
CA MET A 42 11.86 39.81 6.60
C MET A 42 13.14 40.52 7.03
N LYS A 43 13.76 40.05 8.11
CA LYS A 43 15.15 40.42 8.43
C LYS A 43 16.08 39.61 7.54
N THR A 44 16.68 40.28 6.57
CA THR A 44 17.86 39.77 5.86
C THR A 44 19.02 39.63 6.85
N ILE A 45 19.54 38.41 6.98
CA ILE A 45 20.80 38.15 7.69
C ILE A 45 21.90 38.11 6.62
N PRO A 46 22.98 38.90 6.73
CA PRO A 46 24.07 38.86 5.76
C PRO A 46 24.82 37.53 5.86
N VAL A 47 24.97 36.84 4.73
CA VAL A 47 25.82 35.65 4.61
C VAL A 47 27.28 36.08 4.50
N THR A 48 27.98 36.06 5.64
CA THR A 48 29.46 36.13 5.68
C THR A 48 30.03 34.78 6.09
N ASN A 49 30.96 34.29 5.26
CA ASN A 49 31.72 33.04 5.34
C ASN A 49 30.95 31.72 5.16
N MET A 50 31.30 31.05 4.05
CA MET A 50 30.77 29.76 3.61
C MET A 50 31.49 28.55 4.24
N GLU A 51 32.09 28.71 5.43
CA GLU A 51 32.82 27.64 6.13
C GLU A 51 32.29 27.31 7.54
N GLU A 52 31.27 28.00 8.07
CA GLU A 52 30.73 27.73 9.41
C GLU A 52 29.36 27.01 9.44
N ILE A 53 29.07 26.17 8.45
CA ILE A 53 27.87 25.30 8.44
C ILE A 53 28.22 23.83 8.76
N ILE A 54 29.50 23.45 8.70
CA ILE A 54 29.95 22.08 8.97
C ILE A 54 30.51 21.98 10.41
N THR A 55 29.82 21.18 11.24
CA THR A 55 30.27 20.74 12.59
C THR A 55 30.12 21.70 13.78
N ARG A 56 28.89 22.11 14.12
CA ARG A 56 28.52 22.50 15.51
C ARG A 56 27.49 21.56 16.15
N VAL A 57 27.60 20.25 15.92
CA VAL A 57 26.96 19.24 16.79
C VAL A 57 28.02 18.55 17.63
N ALA A 58 28.46 19.23 18.69
CA ALA A 58 29.22 18.59 19.77
C ALA A 58 28.26 17.72 20.59
N TRP A 59 28.23 16.42 20.31
CA TRP A 59 27.30 15.48 20.94
C TRP A 59 27.68 15.20 22.41
N LYS A 60 26.81 15.58 23.35
CA LYS A 60 26.81 14.93 24.67
C LYS A 60 26.31 13.49 24.51
N LYS A 61 27.01 12.52 25.13
CA LYS A 61 26.56 11.11 25.17
C LYS A 61 25.14 11.02 25.73
N GLY A 62 24.22 10.37 24.99
CA GLY A 62 22.89 9.98 25.48
C GLY A 62 21.67 10.69 24.84
N GLY A 63 21.84 11.59 23.87
CA GLY A 63 20.72 12.25 23.19
C GLY A 63 20.16 11.46 22.00
N TRP A 64 18.84 11.22 21.97
CA TRP A 64 18.14 10.73 20.77
C TRP A 64 17.89 11.87 19.78
N GLY A 65 18.53 11.81 18.61
CA GLY A 65 18.24 12.72 17.49
C GLY A 65 16.92 12.34 16.79
N ARG A 66 16.15 13.32 16.31
CA ARG A 66 14.99 13.07 15.44
C ARG A 66 15.45 12.98 13.98
N CYS A 67 15.24 11.85 13.34
CA CYS A 67 15.38 11.74 11.89
C CYS A 67 14.23 12.48 11.19
N GLY A 68 14.53 13.23 10.13
CA GLY A 68 13.52 13.73 9.20
C GLY A 68 12.96 12.60 8.33
N ARG A 69 11.78 12.82 7.74
CA ARG A 69 11.27 11.95 6.67
C ARG A 69 12.13 12.20 5.43
N VAL A 70 13.07 11.29 5.15
CA VAL A 70 13.75 11.27 3.85
C VAL A 70 12.69 10.89 2.81
N GLU A 71 12.42 11.79 1.86
CA GLU A 71 11.60 11.44 0.72
C GLU A 71 12.41 10.48 -0.16
N SER A 72 11.87 9.30 -0.42
CA SER A 72 12.54 8.32 -1.27
C SER A 72 12.62 8.88 -2.68
N LYS A 73 13.83 9.19 -3.14
CA LYS A 73 14.11 9.61 -4.51
C LYS A 73 13.53 8.57 -5.47
N THR A 74 12.40 8.88 -6.10
CA THR A 74 11.63 7.94 -6.94
C THR A 74 12.31 7.66 -8.28
N THR A 75 13.35 8.43 -8.59
CA THR A 75 14.09 8.42 -9.85
C THR A 75 15.53 8.01 -9.57
N ILE A 76 15.93 6.82 -10.02
CA ILE A 76 17.32 6.38 -9.96
C ILE A 76 17.96 6.68 -11.30
N HIS A 77 18.98 7.54 -11.24
CA HIS A 77 19.90 7.76 -12.34
C HIS A 77 20.93 6.64 -12.29
N GLN A 78 21.19 6.05 -13.44
CA GLN A 78 22.32 5.17 -13.67
C GLN A 78 23.35 5.91 -14.50
N THR A 79 24.60 5.55 -14.33
CA THR A 79 25.72 6.16 -15.05
C THR A 79 25.83 5.61 -16.46
N ILE A 80 26.71 6.20 -17.28
CA ILE A 80 26.99 5.70 -18.63
C ILE A 80 27.50 4.26 -18.61
N ASN A 81 28.08 3.79 -17.50
CA ASN A 81 28.53 2.41 -17.27
C ASN A 81 27.50 1.56 -16.49
N LEU A 82 26.22 1.95 -16.50
CA LEU A 82 25.09 1.21 -15.93
C LEU A 82 25.14 1.01 -14.40
N LYS A 83 25.90 1.83 -13.67
CA LYS A 83 25.97 1.80 -12.20
C LYS A 83 24.92 2.73 -11.59
N ASP A 84 24.27 2.34 -10.50
CA ASP A 84 23.31 3.22 -9.79
C ASP A 84 24.06 4.41 -9.15
N CYS A 85 23.58 5.64 -9.38
CA CYS A 85 24.07 6.83 -8.66
C CYS A 85 23.67 6.76 -7.17
N THR A 86 24.63 7.01 -6.28
CA THR A 86 24.38 7.08 -4.82
C THR A 86 23.83 8.43 -4.36
N ASP A 87 23.99 9.47 -5.16
CA ASP A 87 23.54 10.84 -4.92
C ASP A 87 22.79 11.43 -6.14
N ASP A 88 22.66 12.75 -6.22
CA ASP A 88 22.01 13.44 -7.33
C ASP A 88 22.93 13.61 -8.53
N CYS A 89 22.35 13.42 -9.73
CA CYS A 89 23.04 13.60 -11.00
C CYS A 89 23.23 15.10 -11.25
N GLN A 90 24.40 15.60 -10.86
CA GLN A 90 24.71 17.03 -10.75
C GLN A 90 25.38 17.56 -12.01
N TYR A 91 25.04 18.80 -12.40
CA TYR A 91 25.71 19.49 -13.49
C TYR A 91 27.07 20.05 -13.04
N HIS A 92 28.11 19.81 -13.83
CA HIS A 92 29.45 20.36 -13.62
C HIS A 92 29.73 21.46 -14.65
N GLU A 93 29.60 22.73 -14.24
CA GLU A 93 29.66 23.90 -15.14
C GLU A 93 30.93 23.98 -15.99
N SER A 94 32.10 23.74 -15.37
CA SER A 94 33.40 23.81 -16.05
C SER A 94 33.59 22.71 -17.11
N GLY A 95 32.99 21.53 -16.88
CA GLY A 95 33.06 20.40 -17.78
C GLY A 95 31.91 20.30 -18.79
N LYS A 96 30.81 21.03 -18.56
CA LYS A 96 29.55 20.94 -19.32
C LYS A 96 29.00 19.50 -19.43
N TYR A 97 28.99 18.81 -18.30
CA TYR A 97 28.49 17.44 -18.20
C TYR A 97 27.77 17.19 -16.87
N PHE A 98 26.99 16.13 -16.83
CA PHE A 98 26.33 15.61 -15.64
C PHE A 98 27.08 14.40 -15.07
N TRP A 99 27.19 14.33 -13.74
CA TRP A 99 27.93 13.29 -13.03
C TRP A 99 27.31 12.98 -11.66
N CYS A 100 27.66 11.82 -11.10
CA CYS A 100 27.25 11.41 -9.76
C CYS A 100 28.31 10.50 -9.13
N HIS A 101 28.18 10.24 -7.83
CA HIS A 101 28.97 9.24 -7.12
C HIS A 101 28.38 7.83 -7.31
N THR A 102 29.25 6.83 -7.32
CA THR A 102 28.92 5.39 -7.33
C THR A 102 29.70 4.70 -6.21
N GLU A 103 29.44 3.42 -5.94
CA GLU A 103 30.21 2.64 -4.96
C GLU A 103 31.72 2.58 -5.26
N ASP A 104 32.12 2.76 -6.52
CA ASP A 104 33.51 2.72 -6.99
C ASP A 104 34.16 4.12 -7.17
N GLY A 105 33.47 5.21 -6.85
CA GLY A 105 33.98 6.58 -7.02
C GLY A 105 32.95 7.53 -7.62
N TRP A 106 33.23 8.07 -8.81
CA TRP A 106 32.32 8.93 -9.57
C TRP A 106 32.26 8.51 -11.03
N ASP A 107 31.15 8.80 -11.71
CA ASP A 107 30.96 8.49 -13.13
C ASP A 107 29.89 9.42 -13.75
N TYR A 108 29.82 9.48 -15.08
CA TYR A 108 28.89 10.35 -15.82
C TYR A 108 27.47 9.81 -15.82
N CYS A 109 26.47 10.68 -15.74
CA CYS A 109 25.05 10.32 -15.73
C CYS A 109 24.25 11.30 -16.60
N SER A 110 22.96 11.03 -16.84
CA SER A 110 22.05 11.98 -17.51
C SER A 110 21.05 12.56 -16.53
N SER A 111 20.74 13.86 -16.67
CA SER A 111 19.70 14.54 -15.87
C SER A 111 18.29 14.16 -16.33
N ASN A 112 18.10 14.05 -17.65
CA ASN A 112 16.82 13.78 -18.29
C ASN A 112 16.84 12.41 -19.01
N PRO A 113 15.68 11.72 -19.13
CA PRO A 113 15.58 10.50 -19.91
C PRO A 113 15.78 10.82 -21.40
N ASP A 114 16.39 9.89 -22.14
CA ASP A 114 16.72 10.06 -23.56
C ASP A 114 17.56 11.32 -23.87
N HIS A 115 18.36 11.76 -22.90
CA HIS A 115 19.39 12.78 -23.07
C HIS A 115 20.77 12.18 -22.76
N THR A 116 21.80 12.68 -23.43
CA THR A 116 23.21 12.32 -23.19
C THR A 116 23.71 12.90 -21.88
N TYR A 117 24.89 12.49 -21.43
CA TYR A 117 25.53 13.04 -20.24
C TYR A 117 25.93 14.52 -20.37
N LYS A 118 25.82 15.10 -21.57
CA LYS A 118 25.96 16.54 -21.88
C LYS A 118 24.63 17.25 -22.14
N ASP A 119 23.49 16.61 -21.83
CA ASP A 119 22.12 17.10 -22.05
C ASP A 119 21.72 17.34 -23.53
N VAL A 120 22.43 16.70 -24.47
CA VAL A 120 21.99 16.61 -25.88
C VAL A 120 20.92 15.53 -26.00
N THR A 121 19.77 15.85 -26.59
CA THR A 121 18.66 14.90 -26.81
C THR A 121 19.04 13.77 -27.77
N CYS A 122 18.71 12.52 -27.42
CA CYS A 122 18.84 11.35 -28.28
C CYS A 122 17.82 11.37 -29.44
N ARG A 123 18.12 10.72 -30.58
CA ARG A 123 17.15 10.60 -31.68
C ARG A 123 15.86 9.88 -31.21
N PRO A 124 14.66 10.27 -31.67
CA PRO A 124 13.40 9.63 -31.25
C PRO A 124 13.31 8.12 -31.53
N ASN A 125 14.00 7.63 -32.56
CA ASN A 125 14.07 6.21 -32.94
C ASN A 125 15.23 5.46 -32.27
N HIS A 126 16.12 6.14 -31.55
CA HIS A 126 17.28 5.55 -30.88
C HIS A 126 17.48 6.20 -29.50
N LYS A 127 16.59 5.82 -28.58
CA LYS A 127 16.56 6.21 -27.17
C LYS A 127 17.88 5.95 -26.43
N CYS A 128 17.98 6.41 -25.18
CA CYS A 128 19.12 6.01 -24.36
C CYS A 128 19.04 4.52 -24.02
N GLY A 129 20.10 3.76 -24.33
CA GLY A 129 20.09 2.30 -24.14
C GLY A 129 21.47 1.68 -24.18
N ALA A 130 21.61 0.47 -23.61
CA ALA A 130 22.86 -0.28 -23.62
C ALA A 130 23.13 -0.97 -24.98
N TYR A 131 22.07 -1.35 -25.71
CA TYR A 131 22.15 -1.98 -27.04
C TYR A 131 23.14 -3.17 -27.15
N GLY A 132 23.27 -3.95 -26.08
CA GLY A 132 24.18 -5.10 -25.98
C GLY A 132 25.59 -4.79 -25.46
N GLN A 133 25.90 -3.51 -25.20
CA GLN A 133 27.17 -3.07 -24.63
C GLN A 133 27.13 -3.00 -23.10
N THR A 134 28.31 -2.84 -22.49
CA THR A 134 28.47 -2.57 -21.05
C THR A 134 28.24 -1.10 -20.66
N TYR A 135 27.92 -0.26 -21.64
CA TYR A 135 27.67 1.18 -21.48
C TYR A 135 26.41 1.59 -22.23
N SER A 136 25.73 2.65 -21.78
CA SER A 136 24.57 3.23 -22.46
C SER A 136 24.91 4.44 -23.30
N TRP A 137 24.32 4.49 -24.50
CA TRP A 137 24.60 5.49 -25.53
C TRP A 137 23.37 5.71 -26.42
N CYS A 138 23.41 6.76 -27.24
CA CYS A 138 22.41 7.01 -28.27
C CYS A 138 22.97 7.83 -29.44
N TYR A 139 22.35 7.73 -30.62
CA TYR A 139 22.57 8.71 -31.69
C TYR A 139 21.93 10.05 -31.33
N THR A 140 22.55 11.17 -31.74
CA THR A 140 22.11 12.55 -31.46
C THR A 140 21.70 13.30 -32.73
N THR A 141 22.30 13.01 -33.89
CA THR A 141 21.92 13.59 -35.20
C THR A 141 21.79 12.50 -36.26
N ASP A 142 21.08 12.79 -37.36
CA ASP A 142 20.89 11.85 -38.48
C ASP A 142 22.16 11.48 -39.27
N ASN A 143 23.30 12.11 -38.99
CA ASN A 143 24.60 11.81 -39.61
C ASN A 143 25.44 10.78 -38.83
N ASP A 144 24.77 9.91 -38.06
CA ASP A 144 25.36 8.89 -37.18
C ASP A 144 26.29 9.42 -36.07
N ASP A 145 26.18 10.71 -35.74
CA ASP A 145 26.71 11.27 -34.50
C ASP A 145 26.06 10.58 -33.29
N TRP A 146 26.86 10.16 -32.32
CA TRP A 146 26.41 9.50 -31.10
C TRP A 146 27.19 10.01 -29.87
N ASP A 147 26.59 9.84 -28.69
CA ASP A 147 27.23 10.17 -27.42
C ASP A 147 26.68 9.27 -26.30
N TYR A 148 27.36 9.25 -25.15
CA TYR A 148 26.98 8.44 -24.00
C TYR A 148 25.79 9.04 -23.25
N CYS A 149 25.00 8.20 -22.59
CA CYS A 149 23.84 8.62 -21.83
C CYS A 149 23.66 7.74 -20.59
N GLY A 150 23.21 8.31 -19.47
CA GLY A 150 22.82 7.56 -18.29
C GLY A 150 21.35 7.13 -18.37
N LEU A 151 21.05 5.89 -17.98
CA LEU A 151 19.66 5.43 -17.90
C LEU A 151 18.95 6.06 -16.70
N ILE A 152 17.69 6.46 -16.88
CA ILE A 152 16.85 6.95 -15.78
C ILE A 152 15.70 5.99 -15.56
N SER A 153 15.72 5.31 -14.41
CA SER A 153 14.65 4.41 -14.01
C SER A 153 13.82 5.03 -12.89
N THR A 154 12.52 5.16 -13.09
CA THR A 154 11.61 5.39 -11.98
C THR A 154 11.46 4.06 -11.22
N ARG A 155 12.11 3.92 -10.07
CA ARG A 155 11.71 2.85 -9.16
C ARG A 155 10.35 3.25 -8.63
N GLU A 156 9.35 2.40 -8.86
CA GLU A 156 8.17 2.40 -8.01
C GLU A 156 8.65 2.19 -6.57
N CYS A 157 8.79 3.28 -5.82
CA CYS A 157 8.94 3.20 -4.37
C CYS A 157 7.62 2.66 -3.82
N LYS A 158 7.51 1.33 -3.82
CA LYS A 158 6.53 0.57 -3.02
C LYS A 158 6.92 0.68 -1.55
N CYS A 159 6.89 1.92 -1.07
CA CYS A 159 6.69 2.25 0.32
C CYS A 159 5.33 1.69 0.71
N THR A 160 5.25 0.39 1.00
CA THR A 160 4.26 -0.10 1.95
C THR A 160 4.47 0.75 3.19
N PRO A 161 3.51 1.60 3.59
CA PRO A 161 3.72 2.43 4.76
C PRO A 161 3.92 1.50 5.93
N GLN A 162 5.10 1.51 6.54
CA GLN A 162 5.34 0.88 7.83
C GLN A 162 4.67 1.73 8.93
N HIS A 163 3.37 1.98 8.76
CA HIS A 163 2.50 2.42 9.83
C HIS A 163 2.46 1.30 10.87
N ARG A 164 3.39 1.36 11.83
CA ARG A 164 3.23 0.75 13.16
C ARG A 164 2.13 1.48 13.93
N THR A 165 0.93 1.53 13.37
CA THR A 165 -0.31 1.91 14.04
C THR A 165 -1.39 0.91 13.62
N LYS A 166 -2.01 0.26 14.62
CA LYS A 166 -2.97 -0.82 14.45
C LYS A 166 -4.29 -0.33 13.83
N ARG A 167 -4.33 -0.12 12.52
CA ARG A 167 -5.57 -0.09 11.74
C ARG A 167 -5.37 -0.99 10.53
N ALA A 168 -6.14 -2.07 10.48
CA ALA A 168 -6.14 -2.94 9.31
C ALA A 168 -6.54 -2.10 8.08
N PRO A 169 -5.88 -2.27 6.92
CA PRO A 169 -6.41 -1.71 5.69
C PRO A 169 -7.82 -2.25 5.45
N PRO A 170 -8.72 -1.48 4.80
CA PRO A 170 -10.09 -1.92 4.54
C PRO A 170 -10.05 -3.28 3.84
N ARG A 171 -10.73 -4.26 4.44
CA ARG A 171 -10.75 -5.66 3.98
C ARG A 171 -11.34 -5.69 2.57
N ARG A 172 -10.49 -5.91 1.55
CA ARG A 172 -10.92 -5.90 0.15
C ARG A 172 -11.76 -7.14 -0.12
N GLN A 173 -13.04 -6.95 -0.41
CA GLN A 173 -13.92 -8.02 -0.87
C GLN A 173 -13.34 -8.67 -2.14
N ILE A 174 -13.36 -9.99 -2.18
CA ILE A 174 -12.88 -10.82 -3.29
C ILE A 174 -14.07 -11.30 -4.12
N GLU A 175 -14.95 -12.08 -3.51
CA GLU A 175 -16.07 -12.77 -4.16
C GLU A 175 -17.17 -13.02 -3.12
N ARG A 176 -18.41 -13.17 -3.57
CA ARG A 176 -19.56 -13.58 -2.74
C ARG A 176 -20.15 -14.86 -3.35
N ARG A 177 -20.34 -15.89 -2.53
CA ARG A 177 -20.73 -17.24 -2.97
C ARG A 177 -21.91 -17.75 -2.15
N GLY A 178 -22.87 -18.38 -2.79
CA GLY A 178 -23.92 -19.14 -2.09
C GLY A 178 -23.42 -20.49 -1.60
N ASP A 179 -24.11 -21.06 -0.62
CA ASP A 179 -24.14 -22.50 -0.37
C ASP A 179 -25.47 -23.13 -0.84
N GLN A 180 -25.57 -24.46 -0.76
CA GLN A 180 -26.75 -25.23 -1.17
C GLN A 180 -27.99 -24.93 -0.31
N ASN A 181 -27.82 -24.30 0.86
CA ASN A 181 -28.90 -23.92 1.77
C ASN A 181 -29.32 -22.45 1.60
N GLY A 182 -28.85 -21.79 0.52
CA GLY A 182 -29.16 -20.38 0.22
C GLY A 182 -28.39 -19.36 1.05
N ARG A 183 -27.52 -19.77 1.98
CA ARG A 183 -26.71 -18.85 2.79
C ARG A 183 -25.60 -18.26 1.91
N GLN A 184 -25.38 -16.96 1.99
CA GLN A 184 -24.30 -16.30 1.25
C GLN A 184 -23.09 -16.12 2.16
N ILE A 185 -21.89 -16.40 1.63
CA ILE A 185 -20.62 -16.11 2.27
C ILE A 185 -19.85 -15.12 1.40
N THR A 186 -19.43 -14.01 1.98
CA THR A 186 -18.58 -13.01 1.35
C THR A 186 -17.14 -13.22 1.79
N PHE A 187 -16.22 -13.29 0.83
CA PHE A 187 -14.81 -13.48 1.07
C PHE A 187 -14.03 -12.17 0.94
N TYR A 188 -13.03 -12.02 1.79
CA TYR A 188 -12.19 -10.83 1.91
C TYR A 188 -10.70 -11.21 1.92
N ASN A 189 -9.90 -10.34 1.33
CA ASN A 189 -8.44 -10.39 1.42
C ASN A 189 -7.98 -9.68 2.69
N GLU A 190 -7.40 -10.42 3.64
CA GLU A 190 -6.78 -9.88 4.87
C GLU A 190 -5.26 -9.64 4.74
N GLY A 191 -4.74 -9.68 3.50
CA GLY A 191 -3.33 -9.46 3.18
C GLY A 191 -2.40 -10.60 3.60
N GLY A 192 -1.14 -10.25 3.91
CA GLY A 192 -0.18 -11.18 4.49
C GLY A 192 0.84 -11.80 3.52
N GLN A 193 1.01 -11.26 2.30
CA GLN A 193 1.94 -11.78 1.27
C GLN A 193 3.36 -12.11 1.78
N ASN A 194 3.92 -11.27 2.65
CA ASN A 194 5.25 -11.47 3.21
C ASN A 194 5.34 -12.57 4.29
N ASN A 195 4.21 -13.16 4.69
CA ASN A 195 4.12 -14.21 5.70
C ASN A 195 3.95 -15.62 5.10
N PHE A 196 3.89 -15.76 3.77
CA PHE A 196 3.79 -17.06 3.10
C PHE A 196 5.17 -17.55 2.64
N ALA A 197 5.34 -18.87 2.61
CA ALA A 197 6.53 -19.53 2.10
C ALA A 197 6.62 -19.35 0.58
N GLN A 198 7.84 -19.25 0.04
CA GLN A 198 8.04 -19.35 -1.41
C GLN A 198 7.66 -20.76 -1.88
N SER A 199 6.67 -20.84 -2.76
CA SER A 199 6.22 -22.10 -3.35
C SER A 199 6.97 -22.41 -4.66
N ASN A 200 6.88 -23.67 -5.09
CA ASN A 200 7.30 -24.12 -6.42
C ASN A 200 6.17 -24.95 -7.06
N ARG A 201 6.31 -25.35 -8.33
CA ARG A 201 5.28 -26.12 -9.05
C ARG A 201 4.86 -27.38 -8.26
N ARG A 202 5.81 -28.20 -7.82
CA ARG A 202 5.54 -29.45 -7.07
C ARG A 202 4.74 -29.20 -5.80
N LEU A 203 5.12 -28.21 -4.99
CA LEU A 203 4.40 -27.87 -3.75
C LEU A 203 3.01 -27.27 -4.04
N ASN A 204 2.85 -26.49 -5.12
CA ASN A 204 1.52 -26.00 -5.52
C ASN A 204 0.60 -27.13 -6.00
N ASP A 205 1.12 -28.11 -6.74
CA ASP A 205 0.35 -29.25 -7.23
C ASP A 205 -0.03 -30.19 -6.08
N GLU A 206 0.89 -30.46 -5.14
CA GLU A 206 0.61 -31.22 -3.91
C GLU A 206 -0.42 -30.49 -3.01
N ALA A 207 -0.31 -29.16 -2.88
CA ALA A 207 -1.28 -28.35 -2.14
C ALA A 207 -2.68 -28.41 -2.78
N ARG A 208 -2.76 -28.36 -4.11
CA ARG A 208 -4.02 -28.53 -4.85
C ARG A 208 -4.62 -29.92 -4.66
N ASN A 209 -3.80 -30.97 -4.61
CA ASN A 209 -4.26 -32.33 -4.32
C ASN A 209 -4.83 -32.43 -2.90
N LEU A 210 -4.14 -31.88 -1.89
CA LEU A 210 -4.65 -31.78 -0.52
C LEU A 210 -5.96 -30.98 -0.42
N ILE A 211 -6.07 -29.87 -1.16
CA ILE A 211 -7.31 -29.09 -1.23
C ILE A 211 -8.43 -29.91 -1.89
N ASN A 212 -8.15 -30.66 -2.96
CA ASN A 212 -9.18 -31.46 -3.63
C ASN A 212 -9.68 -32.63 -2.76
N GLN A 213 -8.83 -33.17 -1.89
CA GLN A 213 -9.20 -34.16 -0.86
C GLN A 213 -10.02 -33.57 0.30
N TRP A 214 -10.16 -32.25 0.40
CA TRP A 214 -10.90 -31.60 1.48
C TRP A 214 -12.41 -31.84 1.37
N ASP A 215 -12.90 -32.82 2.12
CA ASP A 215 -14.32 -32.98 2.42
C ASP A 215 -14.64 -32.53 3.85
N GLN A 216 -15.93 -32.35 4.18
CA GLN A 216 -16.36 -31.78 5.47
C GLN A 216 -16.08 -32.71 6.66
N GLN A 217 -14.85 -32.68 7.17
CA GLN A 217 -14.52 -33.28 8.47
C GLN A 217 -15.05 -32.42 9.63
N ASP A 218 -15.48 -33.07 10.72
CA ASP A 218 -15.61 -32.37 12.00
C ASP A 218 -14.20 -32.02 12.51
N LEU A 219 -13.87 -30.75 12.38
CA LEU A 219 -12.57 -30.18 12.76
C LEU A 219 -12.39 -30.07 14.27
N GLY A 220 -13.46 -30.18 15.07
CA GLY A 220 -13.44 -29.91 16.50
C GLY A 220 -13.06 -28.45 16.80
N THR A 221 -12.33 -28.23 17.91
CA THR A 221 -11.99 -26.88 18.38
C THR A 221 -10.53 -26.68 18.75
N GLN A 222 -9.79 -27.78 18.95
CA GLN A 222 -8.38 -27.80 19.34
C GLN A 222 -7.49 -27.76 18.10
N GLY A 223 -6.30 -27.16 18.23
CA GLY A 223 -5.34 -27.14 17.14
C GLY A 223 -4.78 -28.53 16.85
N ARG A 224 -4.81 -28.97 15.59
CA ARG A 224 -4.31 -30.28 15.14
C ARG A 224 -3.99 -30.27 13.64
N THR A 225 -3.13 -31.17 13.19
CA THR A 225 -3.05 -31.53 11.78
C THR A 225 -4.32 -32.29 11.37
N VAL A 226 -4.91 -31.90 10.24
CA VAL A 226 -6.20 -32.40 9.73
C VAL A 226 -5.97 -33.39 8.57
N ILE A 227 -5.08 -33.04 7.65
CA ILE A 227 -4.66 -33.88 6.51
C ILE A 227 -3.15 -33.71 6.35
N THR A 228 -2.42 -34.77 5.99
CA THR A 228 -1.00 -34.70 5.64
C THR A 228 -0.73 -35.39 4.30
N SER A 229 0.30 -34.93 3.62
CA SER A 229 0.97 -35.53 2.47
C SER A 229 2.48 -35.61 2.78
N ASP A 230 3.30 -35.89 1.77
CA ASP A 230 4.74 -36.10 1.93
C ASP A 230 5.46 -34.81 2.36
N HIS A 231 5.20 -33.70 1.66
CA HIS A 231 5.87 -32.42 1.87
C HIS A 231 4.97 -31.38 2.53
N LEU A 232 3.66 -31.62 2.58
CA LEU A 232 2.66 -30.67 3.06
C LEU A 232 1.70 -31.27 4.09
N ARG A 233 1.08 -30.39 4.88
CA ARG A 233 -0.05 -30.71 5.75
C ARG A 233 -1.04 -29.55 5.85
N ILE A 234 -2.30 -29.87 6.15
CA ILE A 234 -3.32 -28.89 6.52
C ILE A 234 -3.48 -28.90 8.04
N ASP A 235 -3.13 -27.81 8.70
CA ASP A 235 -3.26 -27.63 10.15
C ASP A 235 -4.46 -26.73 10.48
N LEU A 236 -5.28 -27.17 11.43
CA LEU A 236 -6.12 -26.29 12.22
C LEU A 236 -5.24 -25.64 13.28
N GLN A 237 -5.05 -24.32 13.18
CA GLN A 237 -4.31 -23.51 14.16
C GLN A 237 -5.19 -23.07 15.35
N GLY A 238 -6.37 -23.69 15.50
CA GLY A 238 -7.38 -23.37 16.51
C GLY A 238 -8.54 -22.53 15.98
N VAL A 239 -9.39 -22.09 16.91
CA VAL A 239 -10.63 -21.34 16.62
C VAL A 239 -10.47 -19.89 17.02
N ILE A 240 -10.88 -18.97 16.14
CA ILE A 240 -10.94 -17.54 16.40
C ILE A 240 -12.41 -17.16 16.63
N THR A 241 -12.69 -16.40 17.68
CA THR A 241 -14.02 -15.79 17.89
C THR A 241 -13.98 -14.34 17.43
N ARG A 242 -14.92 -13.92 16.58
CA ARG A 242 -15.11 -12.52 16.17
C ARG A 242 -16.59 -12.17 16.35
N GLY A 243 -16.90 -11.28 17.29
CA GLY A 243 -18.27 -11.09 17.77
C GLY A 243 -18.82 -12.40 18.35
N ASN A 244 -20.08 -12.72 18.03
CA ASN A 244 -20.71 -13.99 18.45
C ASN A 244 -20.41 -15.17 17.49
N GLN A 245 -19.61 -14.96 16.43
CA GLN A 245 -19.32 -15.98 15.43
C GLN A 245 -17.94 -16.63 15.66
N ARG A 246 -17.88 -17.95 15.48
CA ARG A 246 -16.66 -18.76 15.56
C ARG A 246 -16.12 -19.08 14.17
N TYR A 247 -14.80 -19.04 14.03
CA TYR A 247 -14.07 -19.20 12.77
C TYR A 247 -12.95 -20.22 12.92
N TYR A 248 -12.81 -21.12 11.96
CA TYR A 248 -11.64 -22.00 11.84
C TYR A 248 -10.47 -21.21 11.25
N ASN A 249 -9.30 -21.28 11.88
CA ASN A 249 -8.05 -20.76 11.35
C ASN A 249 -7.25 -21.92 10.76
N LEU A 250 -7.36 -22.13 9.44
CA LEU A 250 -6.74 -23.26 8.75
C LEU A 250 -5.54 -22.80 7.92
N GLN A 251 -4.49 -23.61 7.90
CA GLN A 251 -3.26 -23.33 7.15
C GLN A 251 -2.75 -24.56 6.42
N ILE A 252 -2.31 -24.39 5.17
CA ILE A 252 -1.46 -25.37 4.49
C ILE A 252 -0.01 -25.03 4.84
N GLN A 253 0.72 -25.95 5.44
CA GLN A 253 2.12 -25.79 5.84
C GLN A 253 3.03 -26.85 5.22
N ILE A 254 4.29 -26.50 5.01
CA ILE A 254 5.35 -27.42 4.58
C ILE A 254 5.82 -28.27 5.79
N ASN A 255 6.06 -29.55 5.55
CA ASN A 255 6.58 -30.56 6.49
C ASN A 255 8.10 -30.42 6.70
N VAL A 256 8.56 -29.21 7.03
CA VAL A 256 9.95 -28.92 7.40
C VAL A 256 10.03 -28.10 8.70
N PRO A 257 11.12 -28.23 9.48
CA PRO A 257 11.39 -27.36 10.62
C PRO A 257 11.49 -25.87 10.20
N ARG A 258 11.06 -24.95 11.05
CA ARG A 258 11.13 -23.50 10.80
C ARG A 258 12.56 -22.96 10.94
N ALA A 259 13.35 -23.06 9.89
CA ALA A 259 14.68 -22.46 9.78
C ALA A 259 14.62 -20.96 9.41
N GLY A 260 13.93 -20.14 10.22
CA GLY A 260 13.83 -18.68 10.02
C GLY A 260 13.00 -18.20 8.82
N ARG A 261 12.41 -19.11 8.04
CA ARG A 261 11.50 -18.82 6.92
C ARG A 261 10.07 -19.23 7.28
N SER A 262 9.07 -18.61 6.64
CA SER A 262 7.69 -19.10 6.75
C SER A 262 7.57 -20.49 6.13
N THR A 263 6.72 -21.33 6.73
CA THR A 263 6.33 -22.65 6.21
C THR A 263 4.90 -22.67 5.67
N THR A 264 4.13 -21.59 5.82
CA THR A 264 2.71 -21.54 5.42
C THR A 264 2.58 -21.19 3.93
N LEU A 265 1.92 -22.03 3.13
CA LEU A 265 1.64 -21.78 1.71
C LEU A 265 0.26 -21.15 1.46
N SER A 266 -0.71 -21.44 2.33
CA SER A 266 -2.07 -20.93 2.23
C SER A 266 -2.70 -20.82 3.61
N GLN A 267 -3.59 -19.85 3.81
CA GLN A 267 -4.31 -19.63 5.06
C GLN A 267 -5.72 -19.11 4.81
N ILE A 268 -6.71 -19.75 5.44
CA ILE A 268 -8.10 -19.31 5.45
C ILE A 268 -8.63 -19.11 6.87
N ILE A 269 -9.50 -18.12 7.05
CA ILE A 269 -10.28 -17.90 8.27
C ILE A 269 -11.77 -17.95 7.89
N VAL A 270 -12.45 -19.05 8.19
CA VAL A 270 -13.81 -19.32 7.69
C VAL A 270 -14.77 -19.64 8.82
N PRO A 271 -16.04 -19.16 8.76
CA PRO A 271 -17.00 -19.35 9.83
C PRO A 271 -17.42 -20.81 9.94
N PHE A 272 -17.82 -21.22 11.14
CA PHE A 272 -18.33 -22.55 11.41
C PHE A 272 -19.54 -22.87 10.50
N GLY A 273 -19.57 -24.07 9.92
CA GLY A 273 -20.61 -24.48 8.97
C GLY A 273 -20.42 -23.98 7.53
N THR A 274 -19.25 -23.44 7.16
CA THR A 274 -18.87 -23.22 5.75
C THR A 274 -18.80 -24.55 4.99
N SER A 275 -19.28 -24.59 3.74
CA SER A 275 -19.24 -25.80 2.91
C SER A 275 -17.82 -26.15 2.46
N ALA A 276 -17.52 -27.44 2.25
CA ALA A 276 -16.22 -27.87 1.73
C ALA A 276 -15.87 -27.20 0.39
N ALA A 277 -16.84 -27.04 -0.51
CA ALA A 277 -16.64 -26.33 -1.78
C ALA A 277 -16.15 -24.88 -1.59
N ASN A 278 -16.72 -24.14 -0.64
CA ASN A 278 -16.32 -22.76 -0.35
C ASN A 278 -14.98 -22.70 0.41
N MET A 279 -14.66 -23.68 1.26
CA MET A 279 -13.32 -23.81 1.85
C MET A 279 -12.25 -24.13 0.80
N ARG A 280 -12.52 -25.06 -0.13
CA ARG A 280 -11.61 -25.41 -1.24
C ARG A 280 -11.32 -24.22 -2.15
N TRP A 281 -12.35 -23.46 -2.51
CA TRP A 281 -12.17 -22.22 -3.27
C TRP A 281 -11.30 -21.21 -2.52
N ALA A 282 -11.55 -21.01 -1.21
CA ALA A 282 -10.80 -20.05 -0.40
C ALA A 282 -9.31 -20.43 -0.26
N PHE A 283 -9.00 -21.73 -0.08
CA PHE A 283 -7.62 -22.22 -0.09
C PHE A 283 -6.96 -22.02 -1.46
N ASN A 284 -7.63 -22.39 -2.56
CA ASN A 284 -7.07 -22.21 -3.91
C ASN A 284 -6.80 -20.73 -4.23
N TYR A 285 -7.70 -19.82 -3.83
CA TYR A 285 -7.49 -18.38 -3.98
C TYR A 285 -6.29 -17.91 -3.14
N SER A 286 -6.23 -18.32 -1.87
CA SER A 286 -5.15 -17.99 -0.93
C SER A 286 -3.79 -18.46 -1.44
N LEU A 287 -3.68 -19.71 -1.89
CA LEU A 287 -2.48 -20.31 -2.46
C LEU A 287 -2.02 -19.59 -3.73
N THR A 288 -2.95 -19.26 -4.63
CA THR A 288 -2.64 -18.63 -5.92
C THR A 288 -2.17 -17.17 -5.77
N ASN A 289 -2.74 -16.43 -4.81
CA ASN A 289 -2.47 -15.01 -4.62
C ASN A 289 -1.47 -14.70 -3.49
N GLY A 290 -1.06 -15.71 -2.71
CA GLY A 290 -0.24 -15.54 -1.51
C GLY A 290 -0.90 -14.68 -0.45
N VAL A 291 -2.21 -14.83 -0.21
CA VAL A 291 -2.95 -13.99 0.77
C VAL A 291 -3.75 -14.82 1.76
N ARG A 292 -3.99 -14.25 2.93
CA ARG A 292 -4.99 -14.75 3.87
C ARG A 292 -6.38 -14.40 3.36
N VAL A 293 -7.23 -15.40 3.20
CA VAL A 293 -8.64 -15.23 2.84
C VAL A 293 -9.49 -15.38 4.09
N ALA A 294 -10.37 -14.42 4.37
CA ALA A 294 -11.39 -14.55 5.42
C ALA A 294 -12.79 -14.59 4.79
N GLY A 295 -13.65 -15.48 5.26
CA GLY A 295 -15.07 -15.54 4.86
C GLY A 295 -15.98 -15.06 5.98
N GLU A 296 -17.11 -14.44 5.65
CA GLU A 296 -18.15 -14.03 6.61
C GLU A 296 -19.53 -14.28 5.97
N PHE A 297 -20.47 -14.84 6.73
CA PHE A 297 -21.84 -15.02 6.25
C PHE A 297 -22.55 -13.66 6.16
N THR A 298 -23.36 -13.49 5.12
CA THR A 298 -24.08 -12.24 4.76
C THR A 298 -25.52 -12.54 4.38
#